data_AF-A0A1W9WKW0-F1
#
_entry.id   AF-A0A1W9WKW0-F1
#
_cell.length_a   1.000
_cell.length_b   1.000
_cell.length_c   1.000
_cell.angle_alpha   90.00
_cell.angle_beta   90.00
_cell.angle_gamma   90.00
#
_symmetry.space_group_name_H-M   'P 1'
#
loop_
_entity.id
_entity.type
_entity.pdbx_description
1 polymer ?
#
loop_
_entity_poly.entity_id
_entity_poly.type
_entity_poly.pdbx_seq_one_letter_code
_entity_poly.pdbx_strand_id
1 'polypeptide(L)'
;MYIQKVIIIIVLVLFFVGCSTTPTVDIVATSLPITTEPTAIEVVIEKQSENAEASNPQGDSPTVIDSPSPHEDVGNDDVAIEVLQGHFQAVGDAQLVTGDVRVFQTNKRTHIITLTDDFSVDEESKLYVMLSTNPAPKTSAELGEKFIELGVLKKFGSMQSYHTRPNILMLSFQSVVIYSKSKDSIIATARLKPITF
;
A
#
# COMPACT_ATOMS: atom_id res chain seq x y z
N MET A 1 -6.49 25.56 -57.33
CA MET A 1 -7.28 24.32 -57.55
C MET A 1 -6.91 23.36 -56.43
N TYR A 2 -7.92 22.72 -55.80
CA TYR A 2 -7.96 22.01 -54.49
C TYR A 2 -7.92 22.95 -53.26
N ILE A 3 -9.01 23.35 -52.59
CA ILE A 3 -10.24 22.71 -52.04
C ILE A 3 -10.00 21.94 -50.72
N GLN A 4 -10.27 22.63 -49.60
CA GLN A 4 -11.22 22.28 -48.51
C GLN A 4 -10.95 21.08 -47.57
N LYS A 5 -10.91 21.39 -46.25
CA LYS A 5 -11.57 20.72 -45.08
C LYS A 5 -10.87 21.22 -43.79
N VAL A 6 -11.30 22.30 -43.13
CA VAL A 6 -12.34 22.40 -42.09
C VAL A 6 -12.34 21.24 -41.08
N ILE A 7 -11.83 21.49 -39.87
CA ILE A 7 -12.47 21.04 -38.62
C ILE A 7 -12.43 22.21 -37.63
N ILE A 8 -13.62 22.79 -37.43
CA ILE A 8 -13.94 23.76 -36.39
C ILE A 8 -14.27 22.93 -35.14
N ILE A 9 -13.50 23.09 -34.05
CA ILE A 9 -13.93 22.59 -32.73
C ILE A 9 -14.37 23.79 -31.92
N ILE A 10 -15.69 23.87 -31.76
CA ILE A 10 -16.42 24.87 -30.98
C ILE A 10 -16.06 24.69 -29.50
N VAL A 11 -15.62 25.79 -28.91
CA VAL A 11 -15.50 25.99 -27.46
C VAL A 11 -16.93 26.06 -26.89
N LEU A 12 -17.32 25.11 -26.04
CA LEU A 12 -18.50 25.23 -25.20
C LEU A 12 -18.07 25.38 -23.74
N VAL A 13 -17.98 26.64 -23.31
CA VAL A 13 -17.91 27.03 -21.91
C VAL A 13 -19.31 26.90 -21.32
N LEU A 14 -19.51 25.98 -20.39
CA LEU A 14 -20.68 25.97 -19.51
C LEU A 14 -20.25 26.42 -18.12
N PHE A 15 -20.44 27.71 -17.85
CA PHE A 15 -20.49 28.27 -16.51
C PHE A 15 -21.70 27.70 -15.78
N PHE A 16 -21.51 26.70 -14.93
CA PHE A 16 -22.46 26.37 -13.88
C PHE A 16 -22.15 27.24 -12.66
N VAL A 17 -22.73 28.45 -12.63
CA VAL A 17 -22.91 29.20 -11.39
C VAL A 17 -24.13 28.59 -10.67
N GLY A 18 -23.88 27.49 -9.97
CA GLY A 18 -24.84 26.88 -9.06
C GLY A 18 -24.71 27.51 -7.68
N CYS A 19 -25.61 28.44 -7.36
CA CYS A 19 -25.82 28.91 -5.99
C CYS A 19 -26.40 27.75 -5.17
N SER A 20 -25.58 27.05 -4.38
CA SER A 20 -26.07 26.08 -3.39
C SER A 20 -26.25 26.78 -2.06
N THR A 21 -27.48 27.18 -1.76
CA THR A 21 -27.92 27.48 -0.39
C THR A 21 -27.88 26.18 0.40
N THR A 22 -26.86 25.99 1.23
CA THR A 22 -26.85 24.93 2.24
C THR A 22 -27.88 25.26 3.33
N PRO A 23 -28.83 24.36 3.65
CA PRO A 23 -29.63 24.50 4.85
C PRO A 23 -28.74 24.29 6.08
N THR A 24 -28.68 25.28 6.95
CA THR A 24 -28.16 25.14 8.31
C THR A 24 -29.08 24.17 9.06
N VAL A 25 -28.63 22.93 9.23
CA VAL A 25 -29.30 21.96 10.12
C VAL A 25 -28.71 22.16 11.51
N ASP A 26 -29.50 22.75 12.41
CA ASP A 26 -29.20 22.79 13.83
C ASP A 26 -29.29 21.36 14.38
N ILE A 27 -28.14 20.72 14.57
CA ILE A 27 -28.04 19.43 15.25
C ILE A 27 -28.05 19.71 16.75
N VAL A 28 -29.23 19.57 17.35
CA VAL A 28 -29.38 19.52 18.81
C VAL A 28 -28.67 18.27 19.32
N ALA A 29 -27.47 18.46 19.87
CA ALA A 29 -26.72 17.42 20.57
C ALA A 29 -27.48 17.00 21.84
N THR A 30 -28.31 15.97 21.72
CA THR A 30 -28.86 15.26 22.88
C THR A 30 -27.78 14.32 23.40
N SER A 31 -27.01 14.77 24.39
CA SER A 31 -26.08 13.91 25.12
C SER A 31 -26.88 12.95 26.00
N LEU A 32 -26.86 11.67 25.64
CA LEU A 32 -27.34 10.60 26.50
C LEU A 32 -26.33 10.38 27.64
N PRO A 33 -26.77 10.23 28.90
CA PRO A 33 -25.89 9.86 30.00
C PRO A 33 -25.43 8.40 29.81
N ILE A 34 -24.17 8.21 29.43
CA ILE A 34 -23.48 6.92 29.48
C ILE A 34 -23.29 6.55 30.96
N THR A 35 -24.18 5.69 31.45
CA THR A 35 -24.02 5.00 32.73
C THR A 35 -22.94 3.95 32.55
N THR A 36 -21.76 4.20 33.11
CA THR A 36 -20.65 3.26 33.15
C THR A 36 -20.88 2.31 34.32
N GLU A 37 -21.43 1.12 34.06
CA GLU A 37 -21.33 0.02 35.01
C GLU A 37 -19.91 -0.56 34.97
N PRO A 38 -19.18 -0.62 36.09
CA PRO A 38 -17.90 -1.30 36.15
C PRO A 38 -18.15 -2.81 36.08
N THR A 39 -18.00 -3.40 34.90
CA THR A 39 -17.90 -4.86 34.77
C THR A 39 -16.55 -5.29 35.33
N ALA A 40 -16.57 -5.90 36.51
CA ALA A 40 -15.42 -6.56 37.10
C ALA A 40 -14.96 -7.68 36.15
N ILE A 41 -13.79 -7.51 35.55
CA ILE A 41 -13.13 -8.56 34.78
C ILE A 41 -12.54 -9.54 35.80
N GLU A 42 -13.18 -10.69 35.93
CA GLU A 42 -12.68 -11.81 36.69
C GLU A 42 -11.46 -12.39 35.94
N VAL A 43 -10.27 -12.16 36.48
CA VAL A 43 -9.01 -12.69 35.96
C VAL A 43 -8.96 -14.18 36.29
N VAL A 44 -9.36 -15.02 35.34
CA VAL A 44 -9.09 -16.46 35.39
C VAL A 44 -7.64 -16.68 34.94
N ILE A 45 -6.75 -16.77 35.92
CA ILE A 45 -5.36 -17.21 35.72
C ILE A 45 -5.40 -18.73 35.54
N GLU A 46 -5.57 -19.19 34.30
CA GLU A 46 -5.43 -20.62 33.99
C GLU A 46 -3.95 -20.96 33.75
N LYS A 47 -3.46 -21.75 34.70
CA LYS A 47 -2.09 -22.20 34.87
C LYS A 47 -1.86 -23.42 33.96
N GLN A 48 -1.33 -23.22 32.75
CA GLN A 48 -0.80 -24.32 31.92
C GLN A 48 0.73 -24.24 31.91
N SER A 49 1.39 -24.98 32.79
CA SER A 49 1.84 -26.37 32.57
C SER A 49 3.05 -26.42 31.64
N GLU A 50 4.20 -26.15 32.25
CA GLU A 50 5.48 -26.80 32.03
C GLU A 50 5.31 -28.22 31.48
N ASN A 51 5.76 -28.45 30.24
CA ASN A 51 6.00 -29.80 29.73
C ASN A 51 7.45 -29.90 29.27
N ALA A 52 8.15 -30.82 29.92
CA ALA A 52 9.56 -31.08 29.79
C ALA A 52 9.91 -31.71 28.43
N GLU A 53 11.04 -31.26 27.89
CA GLU A 53 12.21 -32.08 27.59
C GLU A 53 11.95 -33.48 26.98
N ALA A 54 12.15 -33.58 25.67
CA ALA A 54 12.51 -34.84 25.02
C ALA A 54 13.75 -34.61 24.15
N SER A 55 14.90 -35.02 24.69
CA SER A 55 16.16 -35.22 23.97
C SER A 55 15.97 -36.21 22.81
N ASN A 56 16.62 -35.98 21.68
CA ASN A 56 17.00 -37.07 20.78
C ASN A 56 18.35 -36.76 20.11
N PRO A 57 19.19 -37.78 19.86
CA PRO A 57 20.64 -37.67 19.87
C PRO A 57 21.26 -37.26 18.54
N GLN A 58 22.49 -36.75 18.67
CA GLN A 58 23.52 -36.69 17.65
C GLN A 58 23.56 -37.97 16.79
N GLY A 59 23.40 -37.78 15.48
CA GLY A 59 23.86 -38.71 14.45
C GLY A 59 24.91 -38.00 13.60
N ASP A 60 26.15 -38.49 13.67
CA ASP A 60 27.29 -38.04 12.89
C ASP A 60 27.13 -38.33 11.38
N SER A 61 27.43 -37.29 10.57
CA SER A 61 28.16 -37.26 9.28
C SER A 61 27.69 -38.14 8.09
N PRO A 62 27.87 -37.74 6.79
CA PRO A 62 29.05 -37.04 6.29
C PRO A 62 28.87 -36.06 5.09
N THR A 63 30.01 -35.48 4.72
CA THR A 63 30.37 -34.95 3.39
C THR A 63 29.88 -33.54 3.04
N VAL A 64 30.76 -32.59 3.37
CA VAL A 64 30.90 -31.29 2.72
C VAL A 64 31.19 -31.52 1.23
N ILE A 65 30.16 -31.46 0.40
CA ILE A 65 30.34 -31.15 -1.02
C ILE A 65 30.30 -29.64 -1.10
N ASP A 66 31.48 -29.06 -1.22
CA ASP A 66 31.71 -27.67 -1.57
C ASP A 66 31.18 -27.46 -3.00
N SER A 67 29.86 -27.34 -3.11
CA SER A 67 29.21 -26.86 -4.31
C SER A 67 29.64 -25.40 -4.44
N PRO A 68 30.35 -25.01 -5.51
CA PRO A 68 30.67 -23.61 -5.71
C PRO A 68 29.34 -22.87 -5.70
N SER A 69 29.14 -22.05 -4.65
CA SER A 69 28.03 -21.11 -4.59
C SER A 69 28.03 -20.42 -5.95
N PRO A 70 26.92 -20.46 -6.71
CA PRO A 70 26.84 -19.66 -7.91
C PRO A 70 27.08 -18.24 -7.43
N HIS A 71 28.26 -17.71 -7.76
CA HIS A 71 28.56 -16.31 -7.61
C HIS A 71 27.38 -15.63 -8.29
N GLU A 72 26.54 -15.02 -7.46
CA GLU A 72 25.48 -14.14 -7.92
C GLU A 72 26.17 -13.23 -8.93
N ASP A 73 25.67 -13.28 -10.15
CA ASP A 73 26.09 -12.44 -11.24
C ASP A 73 25.72 -11.00 -10.83
N VAL A 74 26.61 -10.38 -10.04
CA VAL A 74 26.65 -8.94 -9.73
C VAL A 74 27.13 -8.25 -11.01
N GLY A 75 26.32 -8.39 -12.06
CA GLY A 75 26.71 -8.17 -13.44
C GLY A 75 25.64 -7.45 -14.24
N ASN A 76 24.89 -6.57 -13.59
CA ASN A 76 24.40 -5.36 -14.24
C ASN A 76 23.91 -4.43 -13.14
N ASP A 77 24.72 -3.41 -12.84
CA ASP A 77 24.27 -2.23 -12.13
C ASP A 77 23.18 -1.55 -12.99
N ASP A 78 21.96 -2.10 -12.96
CA ASP A 78 20.77 -1.38 -13.39
C ASP A 78 20.65 -0.21 -12.42
N VAL A 79 21.34 0.88 -12.75
CA VAL A 79 21.31 2.13 -11.99
C VAL A 79 19.85 2.52 -11.85
N ALA A 80 19.35 2.36 -10.64
CA ALA A 80 17.97 2.61 -10.29
C ALA A 80 17.89 4.05 -9.79
N ILE A 81 17.23 4.91 -10.56
CA ILE A 81 17.07 6.32 -10.20
C ILE A 81 15.75 6.45 -9.45
N GLU A 82 15.79 7.02 -8.24
CA GLU A 82 14.56 7.33 -7.51
C GLU A 82 13.78 8.42 -8.27
N VAL A 83 12.52 8.15 -8.63
CA VAL A 83 11.70 9.05 -9.46
C VAL A 83 10.46 9.55 -8.73
N LEU A 84 9.91 8.77 -7.81
CA LEU A 84 8.74 9.15 -7.01
C LEU A 84 8.93 8.67 -5.57
N GLN A 85 8.34 9.41 -4.63
CA GLN A 85 8.26 9.04 -3.22
C GLN A 85 6.88 9.36 -2.64
N GLY A 86 6.49 8.68 -1.58
CA GLY A 86 5.25 8.92 -0.85
C GLY A 86 5.33 8.45 0.59
N HIS A 87 4.46 8.98 1.43
CA HIS A 87 4.33 8.58 2.83
C HIS A 87 2.95 7.95 3.05
N PHE A 88 2.90 6.77 3.66
CA PHE A 88 1.64 6.09 3.95
C PHE A 88 0.84 6.84 5.00
N GLN A 89 -0.45 6.98 4.74
CA GLN A 89 -1.44 7.47 5.69
C GLN A 89 -2.48 6.39 5.88
N ALA A 90 -2.80 6.09 7.14
CA ALA A 90 -3.88 5.19 7.49
C ALA A 90 -5.22 5.72 6.93
N VAL A 91 -6.08 4.81 6.48
CA VAL A 91 -7.43 5.11 6.01
C VAL A 91 -8.43 4.53 7.01
N GLY A 92 -9.33 5.37 7.50
CA GLY A 92 -10.34 4.97 8.50
C GLY A 92 -9.75 4.78 9.89
N ASP A 93 -10.26 3.78 10.61
CA ASP A 93 -9.90 3.48 12.00
C ASP A 93 -8.68 2.54 12.13
N ALA A 94 -7.97 2.28 11.02
CA ALA A 94 -6.78 1.43 11.04
C ALA A 94 -5.71 2.06 11.95
N GLN A 95 -5.52 1.45 13.12
CA GLN A 95 -4.52 1.91 14.09
C GLN A 95 -3.12 1.59 13.58
N LEU A 96 -2.33 2.66 13.41
CA LEU A 96 -0.90 2.65 13.07
C LEU A 96 -0.54 1.96 11.75
N VAL A 97 -0.68 2.71 10.65
CA VAL A 97 0.14 2.46 9.45
C VAL A 97 1.04 3.65 9.21
N THR A 98 2.34 3.39 9.30
CA THR A 98 3.41 4.35 9.03
C THR A 98 4.37 3.76 8.00
N GLY A 99 5.21 4.60 7.41
CA GLY A 99 6.27 4.17 6.50
C GLY A 99 6.24 4.91 5.18
N ASP A 100 7.30 4.75 4.42
CA ASP A 100 7.47 5.43 3.14
C ASP A 100 7.45 4.41 2.00
N VAL A 101 7.10 4.94 0.83
CA VAL A 101 7.25 4.24 -0.43
C VAL A 101 8.14 5.03 -1.35
N ARG A 102 9.07 4.34 -2.00
CA ARG A 102 9.98 4.89 -2.99
C ARG A 102 9.80 4.13 -4.29
N VAL A 103 9.87 4.85 -5.40
CA VAL A 103 9.78 4.27 -6.73
C VAL A 103 11.07 4.55 -7.45
N PHE A 104 11.74 3.48 -7.86
CA PHE A 104 12.95 3.54 -8.65
C PHE A 104 12.66 3.17 -10.10
N GLN A 105 13.17 3.96 -11.04
CA GLN A 105 13.16 3.64 -12.46
C GLN A 105 14.49 2.99 -12.85
N THR A 106 14.38 1.86 -13.53
CA THR A 106 15.53 1.14 -14.12
C THR A 106 15.72 1.53 -15.59
N ASN A 107 16.92 1.30 -16.12
CA ASN A 107 17.27 1.46 -17.54
C ASN A 107 16.35 0.65 -18.51
N LYS A 108 15.73 -0.43 -18.05
CA LYS A 108 14.81 -1.31 -18.82
C LYS A 108 13.37 -0.80 -18.90
N ARG A 109 13.09 0.45 -18.50
CA ARG A 109 11.72 1.00 -18.37
C ARG A 109 10.81 0.18 -17.45
N THR A 110 11.42 -0.57 -16.54
CA THR A 110 10.74 -1.18 -15.41
C THR A 110 10.90 -0.30 -14.18
N HIS A 111 9.94 -0.37 -13.28
CA HIS A 111 9.98 0.34 -12.00
C HIS A 111 9.98 -0.66 -10.85
N ILE A 112 10.70 -0.32 -9.80
CA ILE A 112 10.75 -1.05 -8.54
C ILE A 112 10.09 -0.17 -7.48
N ILE A 113 9.02 -0.66 -6.86
CA ILE A 113 8.38 -0.01 -5.73
C ILE A 113 8.96 -0.62 -4.47
N THR A 114 9.60 0.18 -3.65
CA THR A 114 10.18 -0.24 -2.37
C THR A 114 9.43 0.40 -1.22
N LEU A 115 8.92 -0.42 -0.31
CA LEU A 115 8.33 -0.01 0.96
C LEU A 115 9.45 -0.05 2.01
N THR A 116 9.64 1.02 2.78
CA THR A 116 10.73 1.13 3.77
C THR A 116 10.35 0.55 5.14
N ASP A 117 11.36 0.38 6.01
CA ASP A 117 11.36 -0.50 7.19
C ASP A 117 10.33 -0.20 8.29
N ASP A 118 9.64 0.95 8.21
CA ASP A 118 8.67 1.36 9.23
C ASP A 118 7.22 0.93 8.90
N PHE A 119 7.03 0.11 7.86
CA PHE A 119 5.72 -0.40 7.49
C PHE A 119 5.27 -1.56 8.39
N SER A 120 4.56 -1.24 9.47
CA SER A 120 3.88 -2.21 10.34
C SER A 120 2.36 -2.11 10.16
N VAL A 121 1.68 -3.26 10.11
CA VAL A 121 0.22 -3.35 10.17
C VAL A 121 -0.14 -4.56 11.03
N ASP A 122 -0.95 -4.34 12.04
CA ASP A 122 -1.33 -5.35 13.04
C ASP A 122 -2.50 -6.24 12.56
N GLU A 123 -2.48 -6.65 11.29
CA GLU A 123 -3.57 -7.44 10.71
C GLU A 123 -3.16 -8.88 10.40
N GLU A 124 -3.95 -9.83 10.90
CA GLU A 124 -3.90 -11.25 10.53
C GLU A 124 -4.31 -11.53 9.06
N SER A 125 -4.73 -10.48 8.33
CA SER A 125 -5.26 -10.59 6.98
C SER A 125 -4.19 -10.45 5.91
N LYS A 126 -4.35 -11.16 4.79
CA LYS A 126 -3.45 -11.00 3.63
C LYS A 126 -3.67 -9.61 3.02
N LEU A 127 -2.64 -8.77 3.13
CA LEU A 127 -2.63 -7.45 2.52
C LEU A 127 -2.00 -7.48 1.14
N TYR A 128 -2.49 -6.61 0.26
CA TYR A 128 -2.04 -6.49 -1.11
C TYR A 128 -1.50 -5.09 -1.36
N VAL A 129 -0.38 -5.00 -2.08
CA VAL A 129 0.19 -3.73 -2.54
C VAL A 129 -0.36 -3.45 -3.93
N MET A 130 -0.95 -2.28 -4.12
CA MET A 130 -1.59 -1.87 -5.37
C MET A 130 -1.13 -0.48 -5.80
N LEU A 131 -1.06 -0.24 -7.11
CA LEU A 131 -0.95 1.10 -7.69
C LEU A 131 -2.35 1.60 -8.06
N SER A 132 -2.69 2.83 -7.67
CA SER A 132 -3.95 3.48 -8.04
C SER A 132 -3.73 4.78 -8.81
N THR A 133 -4.65 5.06 -9.73
CA THR A 133 -4.74 6.34 -10.45
C THR A 133 -5.35 7.45 -9.59
N ASN A 134 -6.06 7.09 -8.50
CA ASN A 134 -6.56 8.03 -7.52
C ASN A 134 -5.44 8.40 -6.53
N PRO A 135 -5.19 9.70 -6.24
CA PRO A 135 -4.13 10.10 -5.32
C PRO A 135 -4.39 9.73 -3.85
N ALA A 136 -5.65 9.53 -3.45
CA ALA A 136 -6.03 9.27 -2.06
C ALA A 136 -7.33 8.47 -1.93
N PRO A 137 -7.45 7.26 -2.53
CA PRO A 137 -8.66 6.45 -2.43
C PRO A 137 -8.91 6.04 -0.97
N LYS A 138 -10.16 6.19 -0.52
CA LYS A 138 -10.60 5.79 0.83
C LYS A 138 -11.43 4.51 0.84
N THR A 139 -11.99 4.15 -0.30
CA THR A 139 -12.85 2.96 -0.47
C THR A 139 -12.39 2.14 -1.67
N SER A 140 -12.75 0.86 -1.72
CA SER A 140 -12.42 -0.01 -2.86
C SER A 140 -12.98 0.52 -4.19
N ALA A 141 -14.18 1.13 -4.16
CA ALA A 141 -14.80 1.79 -5.30
C ALA A 141 -13.98 3.00 -5.82
N GLU A 142 -13.23 3.67 -4.95
CA GLU A 142 -12.40 4.82 -5.29
C GLU A 142 -11.04 4.46 -5.90
N LEU A 143 -10.62 3.18 -5.87
CA LEU A 143 -9.38 2.73 -6.51
C LEU A 143 -9.36 3.03 -8.02
N GLY A 144 -10.55 3.24 -8.61
CA GLY A 144 -10.76 3.54 -10.01
C GLY A 144 -10.78 2.28 -10.89
N GLU A 145 -11.12 2.45 -12.16
CA GLU A 145 -11.16 1.34 -13.13
C GLU A 145 -9.78 0.78 -13.46
N LYS A 146 -8.72 1.55 -13.15
CA LYS A 146 -7.33 1.22 -13.49
C LYS A 146 -6.49 1.22 -12.22
N PHE A 147 -6.35 0.04 -11.63
CA PHE A 147 -5.36 -0.25 -10.60
C PHE A 147 -4.49 -1.44 -11.05
N ILE A 148 -3.29 -1.54 -10.48
CA ILE A 148 -2.37 -2.66 -10.74
C ILE A 148 -2.01 -3.30 -9.40
N GLU A 149 -2.35 -4.56 -9.24
CA GLU A 149 -1.87 -5.37 -8.12
C GLU A 149 -0.39 -5.72 -8.34
N LEU A 150 0.46 -5.31 -7.40
CA LEU A 150 1.90 -5.57 -7.42
C LEU A 150 2.23 -6.90 -6.74
N GLY A 151 1.47 -7.27 -5.72
CA GLY A 151 1.63 -8.54 -5.01
C GLY A 151 1.08 -8.50 -3.60
N VAL A 152 1.25 -9.63 -2.90
CA VAL A 152 0.93 -9.77 -1.47
C VAL A 152 2.06 -9.14 -0.66
N LEU A 153 1.70 -8.45 0.42
CA LEU A 153 2.65 -7.97 1.42
C LEU A 153 3.32 -9.17 2.10
N LYS A 154 4.64 -9.31 1.95
CA LYS A 154 5.40 -10.50 2.36
C LYS A 154 5.63 -10.57 3.87
N LYS A 155 5.96 -9.44 4.49
CA LYS A 155 6.32 -9.35 5.91
C LYS A 155 6.02 -7.96 6.46
N PHE A 156 5.72 -7.85 7.74
CA PHE A 156 5.58 -6.56 8.43
C PHE A 156 6.95 -6.11 8.99
N GLY A 157 7.22 -4.80 8.95
CA GLY A 157 8.44 -4.18 9.50
C GLY A 157 9.73 -4.54 8.77
N SER A 158 9.67 -4.73 7.45
CA SER A 158 10.87 -4.98 6.64
C SER A 158 10.76 -4.38 5.25
N MET A 159 11.90 -3.89 4.73
CA MET A 159 12.02 -3.42 3.36
C MET A 159 11.56 -4.48 2.36
N GLN A 160 10.65 -4.10 1.48
CA GLN A 160 10.09 -4.99 0.47
C GLN A 160 10.02 -4.28 -0.87
N SER A 161 10.49 -4.98 -1.90
CA SER A 161 10.48 -4.48 -3.28
C SER A 161 9.53 -5.28 -4.16
N TYR A 162 8.81 -4.55 -5.01
CA TYR A 162 7.86 -5.06 -5.98
C TYR A 162 8.22 -4.56 -7.37
N HIS A 163 8.35 -5.48 -8.32
CA HIS A 163 8.62 -5.15 -9.70
C HIS A 163 7.32 -4.87 -10.44
N THR A 164 7.30 -3.78 -11.19
CA THR A 164 6.24 -3.53 -12.17
C THR A 164 6.47 -4.33 -13.44
N ARG A 165 5.39 -4.56 -14.19
CA ARG A 165 5.48 -5.01 -15.58
C ARG A 165 6.17 -3.94 -16.44
N PRO A 166 6.90 -4.33 -17.49
CA PRO A 166 7.50 -3.38 -18.41
C PRO A 166 6.44 -2.52 -19.09
N ASN A 167 6.83 -1.31 -19.52
CA ASN A 167 5.99 -0.35 -20.24
C ASN A 167 4.78 0.20 -19.45
N ILE A 168 4.79 0.10 -18.12
CA ILE A 168 3.82 0.81 -17.27
C ILE A 168 4.23 2.29 -17.20
N LEU A 169 3.30 3.18 -17.57
CA LEU A 169 3.48 4.62 -17.44
C LEU A 169 3.25 5.01 -15.96
N MET A 170 4.32 5.03 -15.17
CA MET A 170 4.22 5.22 -13.72
C MET A 170 3.59 6.57 -13.34
N LEU A 171 3.76 7.60 -14.17
CA LEU A 171 3.14 8.92 -13.99
C LEU A 171 1.60 8.91 -14.02
N SER A 172 0.96 7.85 -14.54
CA SER A 172 -0.49 7.70 -14.47
C SER A 172 -0.97 7.24 -13.10
N PHE A 173 -0.09 6.69 -12.26
CA PHE A 173 -0.42 6.22 -10.91
C PHE A 173 -0.03 7.28 -9.90
N GLN A 174 -0.99 7.71 -9.10
CA GLN A 174 -0.85 8.81 -8.16
C GLN A 174 -0.68 8.34 -6.71
N SER A 175 -0.92 7.05 -6.43
CA SER A 175 -0.73 6.50 -5.11
C SER A 175 -0.36 5.02 -5.12
N VAL A 176 0.28 4.59 -4.03
CA VAL A 176 0.42 3.18 -3.64
C VAL A 176 -0.56 2.91 -2.51
N VAL A 177 -1.31 1.82 -2.62
CA VAL A 177 -2.40 1.46 -1.70
C VAL A 177 -2.11 0.09 -1.10
N ILE A 178 -2.38 -0.03 0.19
CA ILE A 178 -2.39 -1.29 0.93
C ILE A 178 -3.85 -1.69 1.11
N TYR A 179 -4.22 -2.82 0.54
CA TYR A 179 -5.62 -3.25 0.44
C TYR A 179 -5.83 -4.64 1.04
N SER A 180 -6.88 -4.81 1.85
CA SER A 180 -7.31 -6.10 2.36
C SER A 180 -8.45 -6.65 1.51
N LYS A 181 -8.17 -7.72 0.76
CA LYS A 181 -9.22 -8.44 -0.02
C LYS A 181 -10.28 -9.05 0.87
N SER A 182 -9.91 -9.47 2.08
CA SER A 182 -10.84 -10.15 3.00
C SER A 182 -11.91 -9.22 3.57
N LYS A 183 -11.57 -7.96 3.79
CA LYS A 183 -12.45 -6.93 4.34
C LYS A 183 -13.01 -5.97 3.27
N ASP A 184 -12.61 -6.14 2.02
CA ASP A 184 -12.83 -5.20 0.92
C ASP A 184 -12.52 -3.74 1.30
N SER A 185 -11.41 -3.53 2.00
CA SER A 185 -11.07 -2.24 2.59
C SER A 185 -9.65 -1.79 2.25
N ILE A 186 -9.50 -0.48 2.10
CA ILE A 186 -8.20 0.18 2.00
C ILE A 186 -7.69 0.41 3.43
N ILE A 187 -6.47 -0.07 3.70
CA ILE A 187 -5.83 0.04 5.01
C ILE A 187 -4.97 1.30 5.08
N ALA A 188 -4.19 1.55 4.02
CA ALA A 188 -3.32 2.72 3.95
C ALA A 188 -3.06 3.16 2.52
N THR A 189 -2.78 4.45 2.36
CA THR A 189 -2.51 5.07 1.06
C THR A 189 -1.29 5.98 1.16
N ALA A 190 -0.34 5.81 0.24
CA ALA A 190 0.79 6.71 0.05
C ALA A 190 0.67 7.46 -1.27
N ARG A 191 0.43 8.77 -1.20
CA ARG A 191 0.39 9.62 -2.39
C ARG A 191 1.80 9.79 -2.95
N LEU A 192 1.97 9.47 -4.23
CA LEU A 192 3.24 9.59 -4.94
C LEU A 192 3.49 11.02 -5.39
N LYS A 193 4.71 11.51 -5.17
CA LYS A 193 5.20 12.82 -5.58
C LYS A 193 6.55 12.65 -6.31
N PRO A 194 6.79 13.40 -7.39
CA PRO A 194 8.10 13.47 -8.01
C PRO A 194 9.18 13.92 -7.02
N ILE A 195 10.37 13.35 -7.17
CA ILE A 195 11.56 13.81 -6.46
C ILE A 195 12.12 15.01 -7.22
N THR A 196 12.24 16.14 -6.53
CA THR A 196 12.90 17.33 -7.04
C THR A 196 14.35 17.27 -6.60
N PHE A 197 15.28 17.35 -7.55
CA PHE A 197 16.72 17.43 -7.32
C PHE A 197 17.20 18.88 -7.32
#